data_AF-A0A6B3HFV8-F1
#
_entry.id   AF-A0A6B3HFV8-F1
#
_cell.length_a   1.000
_cell.length_b   1.000
_cell.length_c   1.000
_cell.angle_alpha   90.00
_cell.angle_beta   90.00
_cell.angle_gamma   90.00
#
_symmetry.space_group_name_H-M   'P 1'
#
loop_
_entity.id
_entity.type
_entity.pdbx_description
1 polymer ?
#
loop_
_entity_poly.entity_id
_entity_poly.type
_entity_poly.pdbx_seq_one_letter_code
_entity_poly.pdbx_strand_id
1 'polypeptide(L)' 'VGTVLRPIEGGARIAQYMVAIADRAPGLELLERSVNGAPGLVARRGGTVMTVASFDVDGDGLITRIWAVR' A
#
# COMPACT_ATOMS: atom_id res chain seq x y z
N VAL A 1 9.93 7.01 12.51
CA VAL A 1 8.58 6.46 12.25
C VAL A 1 7.62 7.63 12.10
N GLY A 2 6.74 7.60 11.11
CA GLY A 2 5.71 8.62 10.93
C GLY A 2 4.58 8.10 10.05
N THR A 3 3.34 8.34 10.45
CA THR A 3 2.16 8.28 9.60
C THR A 3 2.09 9.58 8.80
N VAL A 4 1.58 9.52 7.57
CA VAL A 4 1.29 10.75 6.83
C VAL A 4 0.19 11.49 7.61
N LEU A 5 0.46 12.73 8.03
CA LEU A 5 -0.47 13.51 8.87
C LEU A 5 -1.76 13.89 8.12
N ARG A 6 -1.73 13.81 6.80
CA ARG A 6 -2.86 14.05 5.90
C ARG A 6 -2.79 13.06 4.75
N PRO A 7 -3.94 12.68 4.15
CA PRO A 7 -3.97 11.85 2.96
C PRO A 7 -3.09 12.42 1.85
N ILE A 8 -2.42 11.54 1.10
CA ILE A 8 -1.72 11.90 -0.13
C ILE A 8 -2.74 11.80 -1.26
N GLU A 9 -3.03 12.93 -1.90
CA GLU A 9 -4.05 12.99 -2.95
C GLU A 9 -3.43 13.07 -4.35
N GLY A 10 -4.09 12.44 -5.33
CA GLY A 10 -3.70 12.47 -6.73
C GLY A 10 -2.68 11.39 -7.11
N GLY A 11 -2.95 10.71 -8.23
CA GLY A 11 -2.22 9.52 -8.67
C GLY A 11 -0.71 9.73 -8.80
N ALA A 12 -0.26 10.87 -9.31
CA ALA A 12 1.17 11.15 -9.45
C ALA A 12 1.90 11.23 -8.09
N ARG A 13 1.30 11.91 -7.10
CA ARG A 13 1.87 12.02 -5.74
C ARG A 13 1.85 10.67 -5.02
N ILE A 14 0.78 9.89 -5.21
CA ILE A 14 0.67 8.53 -4.68
C ILE A 14 1.76 7.64 -5.30
N ALA A 15 1.93 7.64 -6.62
CA ALA A 15 2.94 6.85 -7.30
C ALA A 15 4.36 7.21 -6.82
N GLN A 16 4.69 8.49 -6.72
CA GLN A 16 5.98 8.95 -6.19
C GLN A 16 6.22 8.46 -4.75
N TYR A 17 5.19 8.53 -3.90
CA TYR A 17 5.28 8.05 -2.52
C TYR A 17 5.53 6.53 -2.46
N MET A 18 4.84 5.75 -3.30
CA MET A 18 5.03 4.29 -3.37
C MET A 18 6.42 3.91 -3.86
N VAL A 19 6.95 4.59 -4.88
CA VAL A 19 8.33 4.40 -5.36
C VAL A 19 9.34 4.71 -4.25
N ALA A 20 9.16 5.84 -3.55
CA ALA A 20 10.05 6.21 -2.44
C ALA A 20 10.02 5.21 -1.28
N ILE A 21 8.91 4.50 -1.05
CA ILE A 21 8.85 3.39 -0.09
C ILE A 21 9.62 2.18 -0.61
N ALA A 22 9.40 1.80 -1.87
CA ALA A 22 10.07 0.66 -2.49
C ALA A 22 11.60 0.80 -2.45
N ASP A 23 12.12 1.99 -2.77
CA ASP A 23 13.56 2.30 -2.71
C ASP A 23 14.15 2.10 -1.30
N ARG A 24 13.35 2.31 -0.26
CA ARG A 24 13.76 2.18 1.15
C ARG A 24 13.54 0.79 1.72
N ALA A 25 12.90 -0.11 0.97
CA ALA A 25 12.52 -1.43 1.43
C ALA A 25 13.02 -2.53 0.46
N PRO A 26 14.35 -2.67 0.27
CA PRO A 26 14.88 -3.75 -0.55
C PRO A 26 14.53 -5.13 0.04
N GLY A 27 14.13 -6.05 -0.84
CA GLY A 27 13.69 -7.40 -0.44
C GLY A 27 12.27 -7.46 0.14
N LEU A 28 11.44 -6.44 -0.09
CA LEU A 28 10.02 -6.45 0.24
C LEU A 28 9.26 -7.26 -0.81
N GLU A 29 8.56 -8.30 -0.37
CA GLU A 29 7.63 -9.10 -1.16
C GLU A 29 6.22 -8.51 -1.02
N LEU A 30 5.57 -8.21 -2.15
CA LEU A 30 4.16 -7.79 -2.16
C LEU A 30 3.29 -8.98 -2.57
N LEU A 31 2.32 -9.32 -1.72
CA LEU A 31 1.37 -10.40 -1.98
C LEU A 31 -0.05 -9.85 -2.06
N GLU A 32 -0.76 -10.16 -3.14
CA GLU A 32 -2.19 -9.87 -3.27
C GLU A 32 -3.00 -10.76 -2.33
N ARG A 33 -3.65 -10.17 -1.34
CA ARG A 33 -4.47 -10.87 -0.36
C ARG A 33 -5.62 -9.96 0.08
N SER A 34 -6.74 -10.56 0.45
CA SER A 34 -7.78 -9.78 1.11
C SER A 34 -7.27 -9.27 2.45
N VAL A 35 -7.48 -7.99 2.72
CA VAL A 35 -7.17 -7.34 3.99
C VAL A 35 -8.49 -6.84 4.57
N ASN A 36 -8.91 -7.40 5.70
CA ASN A 36 -10.20 -7.12 6.34
C ASN A 36 -11.41 -7.25 5.38
N GLY A 37 -11.39 -8.24 4.48
CA GLY A 37 -12.49 -8.49 3.53
C GLY A 37 -12.46 -7.61 2.28
N ALA A 38 -11.54 -6.65 2.18
CA ALA A 38 -11.35 -5.81 0.99
C ALA A 38 -10.17 -6.30 0.14
N PRO A 39 -10.10 -5.94 -1.17
CA PRO A 39 -8.90 -6.10 -1.97
C PRO A 39 -7.69 -5.43 -1.30
N GLY A 40 -6.51 -6.02 -1.40
CA GLY A 40 -5.35 -5.49 -0.69
C GLY A 40 -4.03 -6.17 -1.02
N LEU A 41 -2.98 -5.65 -0.38
CA LEU A 41 -1.62 -6.17 -0.41
C LEU A 41 -1.11 -6.43 1.00
N VAL A 42 -0.33 -7.49 1.14
CA VAL A 42 0.49 -7.77 2.32
C VAL A 42 1.95 -7.67 1.91
N ALA A 43 2.66 -6.72 2.49
CA ALA A 43 4.08 -6.54 2.29
C ALA A 43 4.87 -7.34 3.33
N ARG A 44 5.74 -8.25 2.88
CA ARG A 44 6.56 -9.12 3.74
C ARG A 44 8.04 -8.90 3.49
N ARG A 45 8.86 -9.12 4.52
CA ARG A 45 10.32 -9.17 4.38
C ARG A 45 10.83 -10.38 5.17
N GLY A 46 11.55 -11.28 4.50
CA GLY A 46 12.02 -12.52 5.13
C GLY A 46 10.90 -13.35 5.76
N GLY A 47 9.71 -13.33 5.15
CA GLY A 47 8.53 -14.02 5.67
C GLY A 47 7.72 -13.28 6.75
N THR A 48 8.23 -12.20 7.34
CA THR A 48 7.49 -11.40 8.34
C THR A 48 6.66 -10.31 7.67
N VAL A 49 5.39 -10.14 8.08
CA VAL A 49 4.52 -9.06 7.59
C VAL A 49 5.00 -7.72 8.16
N MET A 50 5.28 -6.77 7.27
CA MET A 50 5.77 -5.43 7.60
C MET A 50 4.73 -4.34 7.39
N THR A 51 3.84 -4.50 6.41
CA THR A 51 2.80 -3.52 6.09
C THR A 51 1.62 -4.25 5.45
N VAL A 52 0.41 -3.85 5.79
CA VAL A 52 -0.79 -4.25 5.08
C VAL A 52 -1.40 -3.02 4.42
N ALA A 53 -1.93 -3.19 3.22
CA ALA A 53 -2.69 -2.16 2.53
C ALA A 53 -4.02 -2.71 2.05
N SER A 54 -5.11 -1.98 2.27
CA SER A 54 -6.40 -2.24 1.64
C SER A 54 -6.70 -1.17 0.60
N PHE A 55 -7.49 -1.54 -0.39
CA PHE A 55 -7.90 -0.69 -1.49
C PHE A 55 -9.40 -0.52 -1.54
N ASP A 56 -9.81 0.70 -1.87
CA ASP A 56 -11.12 0.95 -2.45
C ASP A 56 -10.97 0.95 -3.96
N VAL A 57 -11.82 0.18 -4.64
CA VAL A 57 -11.74 -0.05 -6.08
C VAL A 57 -13.10 0.27 -6.68
N ASP A 58 -13.13 1.13 -7.70
CA ASP A 58 -14.37 1.52 -8.37
C ASP A 58 -14.85 0.48 -9.41
N GLY A 59 -15.97 0.78 -10.07
CA GLY A 59 -16.59 -0.10 -11.06
C GLY A 59 -15.75 -0.36 -12.31
N ASP A 60 -14.77 0.50 -12.59
CA ASP A 60 -13.84 0.35 -13.71
C ASP A 60 -12.56 -0.40 -13.30
N GLY A 61 -12.47 -0.83 -12.03
CA GLY A 61 -11.33 -1.55 -11.49
C GLY A 61 -10.17 -0.64 -11.07
N LEU A 62 -10.40 0.68 -10.96
CA LEU A 62 -9.37 1.64 -10.55
C LEU A 62 -9.35 1.81 -9.04
N ILE A 63 -8.14 1.89 -8.48
CA ILE A 63 -7.94 2.17 -7.05
C ILE A 63 -8.24 3.64 -6.79
N THR A 64 -9.24 3.91 -5.96
CA THR A 64 -9.65 5.28 -5.58
C THR A 64 -9.10 5.69 -4.21
N ARG A 65 -8.84 4.71 -3.32
CA ARG A 65 -8.26 4.93 -2.00
C ARG A 65 -7.31 3.81 -1.61
N ILE A 66 -6.28 4.17 -0.86
CA ILE A 66 -5.30 3.24 -0.29
C ILE A 66 -5.17 3.55 1.20
N TRP A 67 -5.35 2.53 2.04
CA TRP A 67 -5.02 2.61 3.46
C TRP A 67 -3.89 1.66 3.75
N ALA A 68 -2.77 2.16 4.26
CA ALA A 68 -1.60 1.36 4.60
C ALA A 68 -1.27 1.49 6.09
N VAL A 69 -1.04 0.36 6.74
CA VAL A 69 -0.65 0.27 8.16
C VAL A 69 0.61 -0.58 8.26
N ARG A 70 1.62 -0.09 8.99
CA ARG A 70 2.91 -0.77 9.21
C ARG A 70 3.19 -0.96 10.69
#